data_AF-A0A1W0WDZ9-F1
#
_entry.id   AF-A0A1W0WDZ9-F1
#
_cell.length_a   1.000
_cell.length_b   1.000
_cell.length_c   1.000
_cell.angle_alpha   90.00
_cell.angle_beta   90.00
_cell.angle_gamma   90.00
#
_symmetry.space_group_name_H-M   'P 1'
#
loop_
_entity.id
_entity.type
_entity.pdbx_description
1 polymer ?
#
loop_
_entity_poly.entity_id
_entity_poly.type
_entity_poly.pdbx_seq_one_letter_code
_entity_poly.pdbx_strand_id
1 'polypeptide(L)'
;MSDWDTQRGYSGAAFDQHVGRTEQSPFQKVKEQFWTAKQVVLQKLGKKEDDHLVASDAELDAKLELFNSIKFSSGSLMRIANRYQKVMHEISKEEYAMGQFLKRHGEQDPSRAGAMLQNTAKAFVISAQKRYGRLQVIITK
;
A
#
# COMPACT_ATOMS: atom_id res chain seq x y z
N MET A 1 -24.12 2.91 -14.96
CA MET A 1 -24.52 3.78 -13.83
C MET A 1 -23.28 3.93 -12.96
N SER A 2 -22.70 5.13 -12.98
CA SER A 2 -21.41 5.60 -12.45
C SER A 2 -21.13 5.22 -10.99
N ASP A 3 -19.97 4.67 -10.62
CA ASP A 3 -18.61 5.27 -10.58
C ASP A 3 -18.48 6.24 -9.39
N TRP A 4 -18.09 5.71 -8.21
CA TRP A 4 -17.93 6.47 -6.96
C TRP A 4 -16.83 5.97 -6.00
N ASP A 5 -15.88 5.13 -6.41
CA ASP A 5 -14.74 4.80 -5.53
C ASP A 5 -13.60 5.80 -5.72
N THR A 6 -13.85 7.03 -5.26
CA THR A 6 -12.84 8.07 -5.08
C THR A 6 -12.67 8.35 -3.59
N GLN A 7 -11.41 8.34 -3.14
CA GLN A 7 -10.88 8.68 -1.80
C GLN A 7 -10.88 7.51 -0.79
N ARG A 8 -9.74 7.08 -0.20
CA ARG A 8 -8.67 7.87 0.42
C ARG A 8 -7.39 7.02 0.48
N GLY A 9 -6.47 7.25 -0.46
CA GLY A 9 -5.07 6.85 -0.31
C GLY A 9 -4.35 7.94 0.50
N TYR A 10 -4.29 7.78 1.83
CA TYR A 10 -3.46 8.64 2.66
C TYR A 10 -1.99 8.37 2.32
N SER A 11 -1.22 9.44 2.08
CA SER A 11 0.25 9.50 1.92
C SER A 11 0.85 9.61 0.50
N GLY A 12 0.08 9.42 -0.58
CA GLY A 12 0.60 9.70 -1.95
C GLY A 12 0.52 11.18 -2.35
N ALA A 13 -0.57 11.85 -1.97
CA ALA A 13 -0.90 13.19 -2.47
C ALA A 13 0.01 14.32 -1.94
N ALA A 14 0.57 14.18 -0.73
CA ALA A 14 1.43 15.22 -0.15
C ALA A 14 2.80 15.31 -0.84
N PHE A 15 3.32 14.17 -1.31
CA PHE A 15 4.57 14.10 -2.06
C PHE A 15 4.36 14.53 -3.51
N ASP A 16 3.27 14.07 -4.15
CA ASP A 16 2.91 14.49 -5.51
C ASP A 16 2.61 16.00 -5.60
N GLN A 17 2.09 16.61 -4.54
CA GLN A 17 1.87 18.07 -4.52
C GLN A 17 3.18 18.87 -4.54
N HIS A 18 4.28 18.31 -4.05
CA HIS A 18 5.60 18.94 -4.11
C HIS A 18 6.36 18.60 -5.40
N VAL A 19 6.07 17.44 -6.01
CA VAL A 19 6.66 17.05 -7.31
C VAL A 19 5.94 17.75 -8.47
N GLY A 20 4.62 17.94 -8.40
CA GLY A 20 3.80 18.57 -9.43
C GLY A 20 3.82 20.10 -9.45
N ARG A 21 4.44 20.75 -8.44
CA ARG A 21 4.51 22.22 -8.34
C ARG A 21 5.92 22.77 -8.58
N THR A 22 6.75 22.04 -9.31
CA THR A 22 7.87 22.66 -10.03
C THR A 22 7.37 22.98 -11.42
N GLU A 23 6.70 24.12 -11.57
CA GLU A 23 6.53 24.73 -12.89
C GLU A 23 7.96 24.94 -13.44
N GLN A 24 8.46 23.99 -14.22
CA GLN A 24 9.73 24.14 -14.92
C GLN A 24 9.56 25.28 -15.91
N SER A 25 9.96 26.48 -15.48
CA SER A 25 9.99 27.67 -16.33
C SER A 25 10.66 27.32 -17.66
N PRO A 26 10.20 27.86 -18.81
CA PRO A 26 10.88 27.66 -20.10
C PRO A 26 12.39 27.93 -20.02
N PHE A 27 12.80 28.85 -19.14
CA PHE A 27 14.19 29.14 -18.83
C PHE A 27 14.96 27.96 -18.20
N GLN A 28 14.30 27.18 -17.34
CA GLN A 28 14.86 26.00 -16.70
C GLN A 28 15.14 24.88 -17.71
N LYS A 29 14.22 24.66 -18.66
CA LYS A 29 14.40 23.70 -19.76
C LYS A 29 15.53 24.10 -20.70
N VAL A 30 15.62 25.39 -21.05
CA VAL A 30 16.72 25.92 -21.87
C VAL A 30 18.06 25.78 -21.13
N LYS A 31 18.08 26.04 -19.83
CA LYS A 31 19.27 25.84 -18.98
C LYS A 31 19.68 24.38 -18.92
N GLU A 32 18.75 23.45 -18.74
CA GLU A 32 19.00 22.00 -18.78
C GLU A 32 19.61 21.60 -20.13
N GLN A 33 18.99 21.99 -21.24
CA GLN A 33 19.49 21.69 -22.59
C GLN A 33 20.90 22.26 -22.83
N PHE A 34 21.18 23.47 -22.37
CA PHE A 34 22.50 24.07 -22.47
C PHE A 34 23.55 23.27 -21.67
N TRP A 35 23.24 22.89 -20.44
CA TRP A 35 24.14 22.09 -19.61
C TRP A 35 24.40 20.71 -20.22
N THR A 36 23.36 20.02 -20.71
CA THR A 36 23.50 18.74 -21.41
C THR A 36 24.37 18.88 -22.67
N ALA A 37 24.12 19.89 -23.51
CA ALA A 37 24.89 20.12 -24.73
C ALA A 37 26.37 20.43 -24.43
N LYS A 38 26.63 21.28 -23.43
CA LYS A 38 27.98 21.60 -22.97
C LYS A 38 28.73 20.37 -22.48
N GLN A 39 28.06 19.50 -21.72
CA GLN A 39 28.65 18.27 -21.19
C GLN A 39 29.00 17.29 -22.32
N VAL A 40 28.09 17.08 -23.29
CA VAL A 40 28.37 16.28 -24.50
C VAL A 40 29.56 16.80 -25.29
N VAL A 41 29.67 18.14 -25.46
CA VAL A 41 30.80 18.77 -26.16
C VAL A 41 32.12 18.53 -25.40
N LEU A 42 32.14 18.72 -24.07
CA LEU A 42 33.32 18.47 -23.24
C LEU A 42 33.78 17.02 -23.28
N GLN A 43 32.83 16.07 -23.23
CA GLN A 43 33.09 14.63 -23.33
C GLN A 43 33.70 14.27 -24.69
N LYS A 44 33.15 14.81 -25.79
CA LYS A 44 33.69 14.59 -27.15
C LYS A 44 35.07 15.23 -27.38
N LEU A 45 35.40 16.28 -26.63
CA LEU A 45 36.72 16.91 -26.63
C LEU A 45 37.76 16.16 -25.77
N GLY A 46 37.38 15.03 -25.15
CA GLY A 46 38.30 14.17 -24.39
C GLY A 46 38.74 14.74 -23.05
N LYS A 47 38.08 15.81 -22.55
CA LYS A 47 38.32 16.29 -21.19
C LYS A 47 37.65 15.32 -20.21
N LYS A 48 38.44 14.71 -19.32
CA LYS A 48 37.91 13.93 -18.21
C LYS A 48 37.01 14.82 -17.34
N GLU A 49 35.84 14.30 -16.98
CA GLU A 49 35.01 14.92 -15.94
C GLU A 49 35.78 14.93 -14.62
N ASP A 50 35.46 15.89 -13.76
CA ASP A 50 36.09 16.01 -12.45
C ASP A 50 35.77 14.75 -11.63
N ASP A 51 36.80 14.03 -11.16
CA ASP A 51 36.66 12.78 -10.43
C ASP A 51 35.81 12.97 -9.15
N HIS A 52 35.76 14.18 -8.58
CA HIS A 52 34.89 14.50 -7.45
C HIS A 52 33.42 14.64 -7.84
N LEU A 53 33.13 15.13 -9.05
CA LEU A 53 31.76 15.18 -9.59
C LEU A 53 31.25 13.77 -9.85
N VAL A 54 32.06 12.92 -10.48
CA VAL A 54 31.70 11.52 -10.77
C VAL A 54 31.47 10.74 -9.47
N ALA A 55 32.32 10.93 -8.45
CA ALA A 55 32.15 10.27 -7.16
C ALA A 55 30.88 10.74 -6.42
N SER A 56 30.57 12.05 -6.47
CA SER A 56 29.36 12.61 -5.87
C SER A 56 28.09 12.10 -6.55
N ASP A 57 28.09 12.00 -7.88
CA ASP A 57 26.95 11.46 -8.64
C ASP A 57 26.75 9.97 -8.36
N ALA A 58 27.84 9.18 -8.31
CA ALA A 58 27.76 7.77 -7.98
C ALA A 58 27.22 7.50 -6.56
N GLU A 59 27.60 8.32 -5.57
CA GLU A 59 27.06 8.20 -4.21
C GLU A 59 25.56 8.56 -4.16
N LEU A 60 25.14 9.58 -4.92
CA LEU A 60 23.75 9.98 -5.02
C LEU A 60 22.90 8.92 -5.73
N ASP A 61 23.38 8.36 -6.83
CA ASP A 61 22.71 7.29 -7.58
C ASP A 61 22.50 6.05 -6.72
N ALA A 62 23.51 5.63 -5.96
CA ALA A 62 23.38 4.51 -5.03
C ALA A 62 22.29 4.75 -3.95
N LYS A 63 22.20 5.99 -3.43
CA LYS A 63 21.14 6.37 -2.49
C LYS A 63 19.75 6.38 -3.15
N LEU A 64 19.65 6.84 -4.39
CA LEU A 64 18.40 6.83 -5.16
C LEU A 64 17.93 5.41 -5.48
N GLU A 65 18.84 4.52 -5.85
CA GLU A 65 18.53 3.09 -6.05
C GLU A 65 18.01 2.45 -4.75
N LEU A 66 18.67 2.71 -3.62
CA LEU A 66 18.21 2.23 -2.32
C LEU A 66 16.81 2.75 -1.99
N PHE A 67 16.57 4.05 -2.20
CA PHE A 67 15.25 4.65 -1.97
C PHE A 67 14.18 4.02 -2.86
N ASN A 68 14.48 3.79 -4.14
CA ASN A 68 13.58 3.12 -5.08
C ASN A 68 13.29 1.67 -4.67
N SER A 69 14.30 0.95 -4.18
CA SER A 69 14.14 -0.42 -3.65
C SER A 69 13.25 -0.45 -2.40
N ILE A 70 13.46 0.48 -1.47
CA ILE A 70 12.61 0.64 -0.27
C ILE A 70 11.17 0.97 -0.68
N LYS A 71 10.99 1.90 -1.62
CA LYS A 71 9.66 2.27 -2.14
C LYS A 71 8.95 1.06 -2.77
N PHE A 72 9.65 0.31 -3.61
CA PHE A 72 9.09 -0.87 -4.29
C PHE A 72 8.73 -1.98 -3.30
N SER A 73 9.62 -2.29 -2.36
CA SER A 73 9.37 -3.32 -1.34
C SER A 73 8.22 -2.92 -0.41
N SER A 74 8.16 -1.66 0.02
CA SER A 74 7.05 -1.13 0.84
C SER A 74 5.71 -1.20 0.09
N GLY A 75 5.67 -0.81 -1.18
CA GLY A 75 4.46 -0.93 -2.01
C GLY A 75 4.03 -2.38 -2.25
N SER A 76 4.98 -3.31 -2.32
CA SER A 76 4.70 -4.75 -2.41
C SER A 76 4.13 -5.29 -1.11
N LEU A 77 4.69 -4.90 0.04
CA LEU A 77 4.18 -5.27 1.36
C LEU A 77 2.76 -4.75 1.58
N MET A 78 2.48 -3.50 1.19
CA MET A 78 1.15 -2.90 1.27
C MET A 78 0.11 -3.69 0.44
N ARG A 79 0.47 -4.11 -0.78
CA ARG A 79 -0.42 -4.95 -1.62
C ARG A 79 -0.72 -6.29 -0.96
N ILE A 80 0.28 -6.93 -0.37
CA ILE A 80 0.11 -8.20 0.34
C ILE A 80 -0.79 -8.00 1.57
N ALA A 81 -0.55 -6.96 2.37
CA ALA A 81 -1.38 -6.62 3.52
C ALA A 81 -2.85 -6.39 3.13
N ASN A 82 -3.11 -5.61 2.07
CA ASN A 82 -4.45 -5.40 1.55
C ASN A 82 -5.14 -6.70 1.11
N ARG A 83 -4.40 -7.62 0.48
CA ARG A 83 -4.94 -8.93 0.11
C ARG A 83 -5.31 -9.74 1.35
N TYR A 84 -4.46 -9.79 2.37
CA TYR A 84 -4.77 -10.47 3.63
C TYR A 84 -5.98 -9.88 4.32
N GLN A 85 -6.10 -8.55 4.36
CA GLN A 85 -7.26 -7.87 4.92
C GLN A 85 -8.55 -8.26 4.19
N LYS A 86 -8.55 -8.27 2.85
CA LYS A 86 -9.71 -8.67 2.05
C LYS A 86 -10.13 -10.10 2.34
N VAL A 87 -9.18 -11.04 2.33
CA VAL A 87 -9.45 -12.46 2.61
C VAL A 87 -9.98 -12.65 4.03
N MET A 88 -9.35 -12.03 5.03
CA MET A 88 -9.80 -12.12 6.42
C MET A 88 -11.20 -11.53 6.63
N HIS A 89 -11.53 -10.45 5.94
CA HIS A 89 -12.86 -9.85 5.97
C HIS A 89 -13.93 -10.81 5.44
N GLU A 90 -13.69 -11.42 4.29
CA GLU A 90 -14.61 -12.40 3.72
C GLU A 90 -14.76 -13.64 4.62
N ILE A 91 -13.67 -14.19 5.15
CA ILE A 91 -13.76 -15.32 6.09
C ILE A 91 -14.54 -14.93 7.36
N SER A 92 -14.39 -13.70 7.85
CA SER A 92 -15.13 -13.24 9.03
C SER A 92 -16.64 -13.12 8.75
N LYS A 93 -17.04 -12.72 7.54
CA LYS A 93 -18.45 -12.72 7.12
C LYS A 93 -19.02 -14.14 7.08
N GLU A 94 -18.30 -15.07 6.46
CA GLU A 94 -18.73 -16.46 6.35
C GLU A 94 -18.81 -17.15 7.71
N GLU A 95 -17.83 -16.90 8.59
CA GLU A 95 -17.85 -17.41 9.96
C GLU A 95 -19.04 -16.85 10.76
N TYR A 96 -19.36 -15.56 10.59
CA TYR A 96 -20.53 -14.96 11.22
C TYR A 96 -21.83 -15.58 10.71
N ALA A 97 -21.96 -15.78 9.39
CA ALA A 97 -23.11 -16.44 8.78
C ALA A 97 -23.28 -17.88 9.30
N MET A 98 -22.17 -18.63 9.41
CA MET A 98 -22.16 -19.98 9.96
C MET A 98 -22.55 -20.01 11.44
N GLY A 99 -22.08 -19.04 12.24
CA GLY A 99 -22.54 -18.88 13.62
C GLY A 99 -24.05 -18.66 13.70
N GLN A 100 -24.61 -17.79 12.86
CA GLN A 100 -26.06 -17.54 12.81
C GLN A 100 -26.85 -18.76 12.34
N PHE A 101 -26.32 -19.51 11.39
CA PHE A 101 -26.91 -20.77 10.92
C PHE A 101 -27.00 -21.81 12.04
N LEU A 102 -25.89 -22.04 12.75
CA LEU A 102 -25.84 -22.98 13.88
C LEU A 102 -26.75 -22.56 15.03
N LYS A 103 -26.86 -21.25 15.28
CA LYS A 103 -27.77 -20.71 16.30
C LYS A 103 -29.23 -21.06 15.98
N ARG A 104 -29.68 -20.82 14.73
CA ARG A 104 -31.05 -21.11 14.30
C ARG A 104 -31.39 -22.59 14.42
N HIS A 105 -30.48 -23.48 14.01
CA HIS A 105 -30.69 -24.92 14.14
C HIS A 105 -30.64 -25.38 15.61
N GLY A 106 -29.75 -24.81 16.42
CA GLY A 106 -29.70 -25.09 17.85
C GLY A 106 -30.91 -24.59 18.62
N GLU A 107 -31.62 -23.56 18.15
CA GLU A 107 -32.89 -23.09 18.73
C GLU A 107 -34.07 -24.03 18.43
N GLN A 108 -34.02 -24.74 17.30
CA GLN A 108 -35.05 -25.68 16.88
C GLN A 108 -34.87 -27.09 17.49
N ASP A 109 -33.66 -27.41 17.97
CA ASP A 109 -33.34 -28.70 18.59
C ASP A 109 -33.28 -28.59 20.13
N PRO A 110 -34.25 -29.17 20.87
CA PRO A 110 -34.26 -29.15 22.33
C PRO A 110 -33.27 -30.14 22.96
N SER A 111 -32.60 -30.97 22.15
CA SER A 111 -31.67 -31.97 22.65
C SER A 111 -30.36 -31.34 23.14
N ARG A 112 -29.51 -32.17 23.77
CA ARG A 112 -28.15 -31.79 24.13
C ARG A 112 -27.33 -31.34 22.90
N ALA A 113 -27.62 -31.89 21.72
CA ALA A 113 -26.95 -31.48 20.48
C ALA A 113 -27.31 -30.03 20.10
N GLY A 114 -28.57 -29.64 20.23
CA GLY A 114 -29.01 -28.25 20.04
C GLY A 114 -28.32 -27.26 20.97
N ALA A 115 -28.19 -27.60 22.26
CA ALA A 115 -27.42 -26.80 23.21
C ALA A 115 -25.94 -26.67 22.81
N MET A 116 -25.33 -27.76 22.32
CA MET A 116 -23.95 -27.72 21.79
C MET A 116 -23.85 -26.83 20.55
N LEU A 117 -24.81 -26.91 19.62
CA LEU A 117 -24.86 -26.06 18.42
C LEU A 117 -24.92 -24.57 18.79
N GLN A 118 -25.73 -24.19 19.78
CA GLN A 118 -25.80 -22.80 20.25
C GLN A 118 -24.49 -22.33 20.90
N ASN A 119 -23.80 -23.20 21.63
CA ASN A 119 -22.49 -22.86 22.21
C ASN A 119 -21.42 -22.68 21.13
N THR A 120 -21.41 -23.55 20.12
CA THR A 120 -20.52 -23.44 18.96
C THR A 120 -20.85 -22.19 18.13
N ALA A 121 -22.13 -21.87 17.97
CA ALA A 121 -22.57 -20.63 17.31
C ALA A 121 -22.02 -19.38 17.99
N LYS A 122 -22.12 -19.29 19.32
CA LYS A 122 -21.54 -18.19 20.10
C LYS A 122 -20.03 -18.09 19.90
N ALA A 123 -19.33 -19.23 19.88
CA ALA A 123 -17.89 -19.25 19.63
C ALA A 123 -17.53 -18.69 18.25
N PHE A 124 -18.25 -19.09 17.20
CA PHE A 124 -18.03 -18.56 15.84
C PHE A 124 -18.32 -17.05 15.74
N VAL A 125 -19.43 -16.56 16.31
CA VAL A 125 -19.74 -15.13 16.28
C VAL A 125 -18.69 -14.30 17.02
N ILE A 126 -18.24 -14.74 18.19
CA ILE A 126 -17.20 -14.05 18.97
C ILE A 126 -15.87 -14.06 18.19
N SER A 127 -15.51 -15.18 17.58
CA SER A 127 -14.32 -15.32 16.75
C SER A 127 -14.34 -14.34 15.57
N ALA A 128 -15.46 -14.28 14.85
CA ALA A 128 -15.66 -13.39 13.70
C ALA A 128 -15.58 -11.91 14.12
N GLN A 129 -16.24 -11.53 15.22
CA GLN A 129 -16.20 -10.16 15.75
C GLN A 129 -14.79 -9.74 16.18
N LYS A 130 -14.04 -10.64 16.86
CA LYS A 130 -12.65 -10.38 17.24
C LYS A 130 -11.74 -10.20 16.03
N ARG A 131 -11.97 -10.94 14.94
CA ARG A 131 -11.23 -10.78 13.69
C ARG A 131 -11.59 -9.45 13.01
N TYR A 132 -12.87 -9.15 12.87
CA TYR A 132 -13.34 -7.91 12.29
C TYR A 132 -12.81 -6.68 13.05
N GLY A 133 -12.85 -6.69 14.38
CA GLY A 133 -12.30 -5.61 15.22
C GLY A 133 -10.80 -5.41 15.02
N ARG A 134 -10.02 -6.49 14.83
CA ARG A 134 -8.58 -6.38 14.51
C ARG A 134 -8.33 -5.77 13.14
N LEU A 135 -9.16 -6.07 12.14
CA LEU A 135 -9.04 -5.48 10.80
C LEU A 135 -9.31 -3.97 10.81
N GLN A 136 -10.29 -3.50 11.60
CA GLN A 136 -10.60 -2.07 11.71
C GLN A 136 -9.44 -1.25 12.29
N VAL A 137 -8.67 -1.81 13.24
CA VAL A 137 -7.52 -1.10 13.84
C VAL A 137 -6.38 -0.88 12.83
N ILE A 138 -6.24 -1.75 11.82
CA ILE A 138 -5.22 -1.64 10.78
C ILE A 138 -5.59 -0.59 9.72
N ILE A 139 -6.89 -0.28 9.55
CA ILE A 139 -7.38 0.67 8.53
C ILE A 139 -7.36 2.12 9.04
N THR A 140 -7.55 2.33 10.35
CA THR A 140 -7.78 3.66 10.94
C THR A 140 -6.51 4.32 11.52
N LYS A 141 -5.37 3.62 11.54
CA LYS A 141 -4.08 4.14 12.02
C LYS A 141 -3.06 4.12 10.91
#